data_AF-A3MV22-F1
#
_entry.id   AF-A3MV22-F1
#
_cell.length_a   1.000
_cell.length_b   1.000
_cell.length_c   1.000
_cell.angle_alpha   90.00
_cell.angle_beta   90.00
_cell.angle_gamma   90.00
#
_symmetry.space_group_name_H-M   'P 1'
#
loop_
_entity.id
_entity.type
_entity.pdbx_description
1 polymer ?
#
loop_
_entity_poly.entity_id
_entity_poly.type
_entity_poly.pdbx_seq_one_letter_code
_entity_poly.pdbx_strand_id
1 'polypeptide(L)'
;MIAIDVDKAEEVASRLRELRIERDRYENPRLYPPVGDPREDQLAFFTAMVAVDHRTSTPWESFEGYIGGEFYHGADVLYRLGRLAYDEGLFKAERLANLTPREALKLFSVGGKTVWDFYTRLYLLRDLGKKALAQGGFEGLVSVDTIKELKERLAKVRAYEDPVAKKTLLLAKFLDGRRLADFKDVNEADVPVDNHLSRISYRLGIVEVDYDFLESGVETNREEDIRLRETVKTAWRIVAKFADLHPFALDDFLWNFGRTICTRERPNCGQCPLREVCKAHKLGRYPPEHLHLATWYY
;
A
#
# COMPACT_ATOMS: atom_id res chain seq x y z
N MET A 1 -25.91 -1.29 -5.60
CA MET A 1 -25.98 -0.31 -4.50
C MET A 1 -24.76 -0.55 -3.63
N ILE A 2 -24.02 0.50 -3.23
CA ILE A 2 -22.86 0.38 -2.33
C ILE A 2 -23.24 0.93 -0.97
N ALA A 3 -23.05 0.15 0.09
CA ALA A 3 -23.38 0.54 1.46
C ALA A 3 -22.38 -0.06 2.46
N ILE A 4 -22.30 0.54 3.65
CA ILE A 4 -21.53 0.00 4.77
C ILE A 4 -22.50 -0.72 5.69
N ASP A 5 -22.18 -1.96 6.06
CA ASP A 5 -22.90 -2.71 7.08
C ASP A 5 -22.19 -2.51 8.43
N VAL A 6 -22.78 -1.67 9.30
CA VAL A 6 -22.18 -1.27 10.57
C VAL A 6 -22.21 -2.40 11.60
N ASP A 7 -23.30 -3.17 11.64
CA ASP A 7 -23.41 -4.34 12.53
C ASP A 7 -22.34 -5.36 12.15
N LYS A 8 -22.12 -5.54 10.83
CA LYS A 8 -21.06 -6.41 10.35
C LYS A 8 -19.66 -5.90 10.69
N ALA A 9 -19.47 -4.59 10.62
CA ALA A 9 -18.21 -3.96 11.03
C ALA A 9 -17.91 -4.20 12.53
N GLU A 10 -18.92 -4.15 13.39
CA GLU A 10 -18.78 -4.45 14.82
C GLU A 10 -18.46 -5.93 15.10
N GLU A 11 -19.11 -6.86 14.40
CA GLU A 11 -18.79 -8.30 14.49
C GLU A 11 -17.33 -8.57 14.11
N VAL A 12 -16.86 -8.00 13.00
CA VAL A 12 -15.47 -8.12 12.53
C VAL A 12 -14.52 -7.50 13.54
N ALA A 13 -14.82 -6.29 14.03
CA ALA A 13 -14.00 -5.61 15.02
C ALA A 13 -13.84 -6.44 16.30
N SER A 14 -14.90 -7.11 16.75
CA SER A 14 -14.86 -7.99 17.92
C SER A 14 -13.88 -9.14 17.74
N ARG A 15 -13.81 -9.74 16.55
CA ARG A 15 -12.80 -10.76 16.23
C ARG A 15 -11.39 -10.20 16.14
N LEU A 16 -11.23 -9.00 15.58
CA LEU A 16 -9.91 -8.37 15.49
C LEU A 16 -9.34 -7.99 16.87
N ARG A 17 -10.18 -7.63 17.85
CA ARG A 17 -9.74 -7.39 19.25
C ARG A 17 -9.13 -8.63 19.91
N GLU A 18 -9.61 -9.81 19.54
CA GLU A 18 -9.07 -11.08 20.04
C GLU A 18 -7.68 -11.39 19.44
N LEU A 19 -7.35 -10.75 18.30
CA LEU A 19 -6.05 -10.87 17.67
C LEU A 19 -5.09 -9.84 18.29
N ARG A 20 -3.88 -10.28 18.66
CA ARG A 20 -2.80 -9.38 19.08
C ARG A 20 -2.18 -8.72 17.85
N ILE A 21 -2.88 -7.74 17.29
CA ILE A 21 -2.40 -6.98 16.14
C ILE A 21 -1.41 -5.93 16.62
N GLU A 22 -0.17 -6.05 16.15
CA GLU A 22 0.91 -5.12 16.43
C GLU A 22 1.31 -4.37 15.16
N ARG A 23 1.84 -3.17 15.37
CA ARG A 23 2.33 -2.33 14.28
C ARG A 23 3.78 -2.67 13.95
N ASP A 24 4.11 -2.73 12.66
CA ASP A 24 5.50 -2.91 12.21
C ASP A 24 6.31 -1.62 12.42
N ARG A 25 7.60 -1.79 12.73
CA ARG A 25 8.59 -0.71 12.86
C ARG A 25 9.41 -0.52 11.58
N TYR A 26 9.23 -1.40 10.60
CA TYR A 26 9.91 -1.37 9.30
C TYR A 26 11.44 -1.38 9.45
N GLU A 27 11.93 -2.25 10.34
CA GLU A 27 13.34 -2.39 10.71
C GLU A 27 14.05 -3.56 10.01
N ASN A 28 13.33 -4.32 9.17
CA ASN A 28 13.93 -5.46 8.46
C ASN A 28 15.09 -4.99 7.56
N PRO A 29 16.36 -5.33 7.89
CA PRO A 29 17.53 -4.82 7.17
C PRO A 29 17.62 -5.36 5.74
N ARG A 30 16.85 -6.41 5.41
CA ARG A 30 16.79 -6.96 4.05
C ARG A 30 16.00 -6.06 3.11
N LEU A 31 15.09 -5.23 3.64
CA LEU A 31 14.10 -4.47 2.88
C LEU A 31 14.22 -2.96 3.09
N TYR A 32 14.72 -2.52 4.23
CA TYR A 32 14.69 -1.11 4.63
C TYR A 32 16.06 -0.58 5.06
N PRO A 33 16.30 0.74 4.94
CA PRO A 33 17.51 1.38 5.44
C PRO A 33 17.74 1.14 6.94
N PRO A 34 19.01 1.02 7.38
CA PRO A 34 19.37 1.05 8.79
C PRO A 34 18.76 2.25 9.55
N VAL A 35 18.39 2.03 10.82
CA VAL A 35 17.77 3.09 11.67
C VAL A 35 18.70 4.25 11.98
N GLY A 36 20.01 4.00 12.02
CA GLY A 36 21.02 5.00 12.31
C GLY A 36 21.46 5.84 11.10
N ASP A 37 20.95 5.55 9.90
CA ASP A 37 21.35 6.28 8.70
C ASP A 37 20.79 7.71 8.69
N PRO A 38 21.37 8.65 7.92
CA PRO A 38 20.90 10.03 7.86
C PRO A 38 19.40 10.12 7.58
N ARG A 39 18.71 11.00 8.31
CA ARG A 39 17.26 11.21 8.22
C ARG A 39 16.80 11.46 6.78
N GLU A 40 17.42 12.42 6.09
CA GLU A 40 17.21 12.70 4.66
C GLU A 40 17.22 11.44 3.80
N ASP A 41 18.16 10.52 4.04
CA ASP A 41 18.31 9.31 3.22
C ASP A 41 17.21 8.29 3.49
N GLN A 42 16.81 8.15 4.76
CA GLN A 42 15.66 7.33 5.13
C GLN A 42 14.36 7.88 4.54
N LEU A 43 14.14 9.20 4.63
CA LEU A 43 12.97 9.87 4.04
C LEU A 43 12.95 9.69 2.52
N ALA A 44 14.09 9.86 1.85
CA ALA A 44 14.25 9.65 0.42
C ALA A 44 13.86 8.23 0.00
N PHE A 45 14.35 7.23 0.73
CA PHE A 45 14.02 5.83 0.48
C PHE A 45 12.51 5.57 0.59
N PHE A 46 11.88 5.87 1.73
CA PHE A 46 10.46 5.56 1.92
C PHE A 46 9.57 6.35 0.95
N THR A 47 9.88 7.63 0.73
CA THR A 47 9.11 8.47 -0.20
C THR A 47 9.24 7.99 -1.65
N ALA A 48 10.41 7.50 -2.06
CA ALA A 48 10.60 6.96 -3.41
C ALA A 48 9.99 5.56 -3.57
N MET A 49 10.18 4.67 -2.61
CA MET A 49 9.64 3.32 -2.68
C MET A 49 8.12 3.32 -2.64
N VAL A 50 7.47 4.20 -1.87
CA VAL A 50 6.01 4.33 -1.87
C VAL A 50 5.47 4.97 -3.16
N ALA A 51 6.29 5.79 -3.85
CA ALA A 51 5.86 6.47 -5.07
C ALA A 51 5.57 5.52 -6.23
N VAL A 52 6.22 4.34 -6.30
CA VAL A 52 5.99 3.38 -7.39
C VAL A 52 4.72 2.55 -7.16
N ASP A 53 4.11 2.08 -8.26
CA ASP A 53 2.97 1.17 -8.17
C ASP A 53 3.42 -0.23 -7.72
N HIS A 54 2.73 -0.79 -6.73
CA HIS A 54 3.05 -2.10 -6.12
C HIS A 54 2.22 -3.26 -6.66
N ARG A 55 1.34 -3.01 -7.63
CA ARG A 55 0.78 -4.07 -8.47
C ARG A 55 1.91 -4.56 -9.36
N THR A 56 2.57 -5.63 -8.96
CA THR A 56 3.79 -6.14 -9.64
C THR A 56 3.51 -7.36 -10.52
N SER A 57 2.30 -7.91 -10.45
CA SER A 57 1.91 -9.09 -11.24
C SER A 57 0.85 -8.71 -12.27
N THR A 58 0.94 -9.34 -13.43
CA THR A 58 -0.09 -9.34 -14.47
C THR A 58 -0.77 -10.71 -14.49
N PRO A 59 -1.89 -10.91 -15.21
CA PRO A 59 -2.50 -12.23 -15.37
C PRO A 59 -1.54 -13.30 -15.95
N TRP A 60 -0.47 -12.87 -16.63
CA TRP A 60 0.44 -13.75 -17.36
C TRP A 60 1.79 -13.94 -16.68
N GLU A 61 2.20 -13.00 -15.83
CA GLU A 61 3.53 -13.00 -15.23
C GLU A 61 3.52 -12.37 -13.83
N SER A 62 4.10 -13.10 -12.87
CA SER A 62 4.44 -12.56 -11.56
C SER A 62 5.87 -12.03 -11.55
N PHE A 63 6.06 -10.86 -10.92
CA PHE A 63 7.37 -10.29 -10.68
C PHE A 63 7.96 -10.90 -9.41
N GLU A 64 8.85 -11.88 -9.58
CA GLU A 64 9.42 -12.70 -8.52
C GLU A 64 10.78 -13.25 -8.97
N GLY A 65 11.65 -13.59 -8.01
CA GLY A 65 12.95 -14.16 -8.32
C GLY A 65 13.89 -14.24 -7.11
N TYR A 66 15.06 -14.85 -7.35
CA TYR A 66 16.10 -14.96 -6.34
C TYR A 66 17.01 -13.73 -6.32
N ILE A 67 17.27 -13.18 -5.13
CA ILE A 67 18.20 -12.08 -4.90
C ILE A 67 19.10 -12.46 -3.72
N GLY A 68 20.38 -12.72 -4.00
CA GLY A 68 21.33 -13.15 -2.96
C GLY A 68 20.98 -14.51 -2.33
N GLY A 69 20.42 -15.44 -3.11
CA GLY A 69 20.09 -16.80 -2.66
C GLY A 69 18.72 -16.96 -1.98
N GLU A 70 17.99 -15.87 -1.74
CA GLU A 70 16.64 -15.88 -1.16
C GLU A 70 15.60 -15.52 -2.22
N PHE A 71 14.43 -16.18 -2.18
CA PHE A 71 13.33 -15.95 -3.11
C PHE A 71 12.40 -14.84 -2.60
N TYR A 72 12.12 -13.87 -3.47
CA TYR A 72 11.22 -12.75 -3.18
C TYR A 72 10.06 -12.75 -4.18
N HIS A 73 8.87 -12.31 -3.73
CA HIS A 73 7.67 -12.24 -4.56
C HIS A 73 7.01 -10.85 -4.48
N GLY A 74 6.63 -10.34 -5.64
CA GLY A 74 5.84 -9.13 -5.81
C GLY A 74 6.48 -7.87 -5.24
N ALA A 75 5.74 -7.14 -4.39
CA ALA A 75 6.23 -5.93 -3.73
C ALA A 75 7.54 -6.14 -2.95
N ASP A 76 7.75 -7.33 -2.37
CA ASP A 76 8.96 -7.61 -1.58
C ASP A 76 10.22 -7.61 -2.47
N VAL A 77 10.09 -7.94 -3.77
CA VAL A 77 11.17 -7.80 -4.76
C VAL A 77 11.55 -6.32 -4.91
N LEU A 78 10.56 -5.43 -5.04
CA LEU A 78 10.80 -4.00 -5.18
C LEU A 78 11.51 -3.44 -3.95
N TYR A 79 11.06 -3.78 -2.74
CA TYR A 79 11.73 -3.34 -1.51
C TYR A 79 13.15 -3.92 -1.38
N ARG A 80 13.36 -5.18 -1.75
CA ARG A 80 14.70 -5.78 -1.74
C ARG A 80 15.65 -5.11 -2.74
N LEU A 81 15.21 -4.89 -3.97
CA LEU A 81 16.00 -4.19 -4.99
C LEU A 81 16.24 -2.73 -4.60
N GLY A 82 15.22 -2.06 -4.06
CA GLY A 82 15.32 -0.74 -3.46
C GLY A 82 16.40 -0.70 -2.38
N ARG A 83 16.40 -1.67 -1.46
CA ARG A 83 17.43 -1.76 -0.41
C ARG A 83 18.83 -1.87 -0.99
N LEU A 84 19.06 -2.66 -2.04
CA LEU A 84 20.37 -2.76 -2.68
C LEU A 84 20.76 -1.44 -3.38
N ALA A 85 19.81 -0.81 -4.07
CA ALA A 85 20.04 0.47 -4.72
C ALA A 85 20.27 1.64 -3.74
N TYR A 86 19.75 1.51 -2.52
CA TYR A 86 20.00 2.46 -1.44
C TYR A 86 21.47 2.53 -1.06
N ASP A 87 22.17 1.38 -0.92
CA ASP A 87 23.61 1.34 -0.62
C ASP A 87 24.45 1.97 -1.74
N GLU A 88 23.94 1.95 -2.98
CA GLU A 88 24.56 2.64 -4.11
C GLU A 88 24.22 4.14 -4.17
N GLY A 89 23.45 4.66 -3.21
CA GLY A 89 23.06 6.07 -3.11
C GLY A 89 22.06 6.51 -4.17
N LEU A 90 21.20 5.62 -4.67
CA LEU A 90 20.29 5.94 -5.79
C LEU A 90 19.21 6.98 -5.45
N PHE A 91 18.77 7.02 -4.18
CA PHE A 91 17.58 7.80 -3.78
C PHE A 91 17.82 9.29 -3.54
N LYS A 92 19.04 9.81 -3.79
CA LYS A 92 19.30 11.25 -3.73
C LYS A 92 18.41 11.99 -4.74
N ALA A 93 17.89 13.17 -4.36
CA ALA A 93 16.92 13.91 -5.16
C ALA A 93 17.43 14.21 -6.59
N GLU A 94 18.70 14.59 -6.74
CA GLU A 94 19.38 14.84 -8.01
C GLU A 94 19.46 13.59 -8.89
N ARG A 95 19.73 12.44 -8.27
CA ARG A 95 19.84 11.17 -8.98
C ARG A 95 18.49 10.66 -9.44
N LEU A 96 17.46 10.79 -8.60
CA LEU A 96 16.10 10.44 -8.98
C LEU A 96 15.58 11.35 -10.10
N ALA A 97 15.81 12.66 -10.01
CA ALA A 97 15.40 13.64 -11.03
C ALA A 97 15.97 13.33 -12.43
N ASN A 98 17.18 12.74 -12.48
CA ASN A 98 17.91 12.40 -13.69
C ASN A 98 17.98 10.89 -13.96
N LEU A 99 17.22 10.08 -13.23
CA LEU A 99 17.33 8.61 -13.22
C LEU A 99 17.27 8.06 -14.64
N THR A 100 18.29 7.33 -15.09
CA THR A 100 18.28 6.76 -16.45
C THR A 100 17.50 5.44 -16.49
N PRO A 101 16.98 5.00 -17.67
CA PRO A 101 16.40 3.66 -17.78
C PRO A 101 17.36 2.56 -17.33
N ARG A 102 18.66 2.69 -17.66
CA ARG A 102 19.69 1.73 -17.27
C ARG A 102 19.83 1.62 -15.74
N GLU A 103 19.81 2.73 -15.02
CA GLU A 103 19.84 2.72 -13.56
C GLU A 103 18.53 2.20 -12.96
N ALA A 104 17.38 2.59 -13.54
CA ALA A 104 16.07 2.16 -13.07
C ALA A 104 15.84 0.64 -13.19
N LEU A 105 16.49 -0.04 -14.14
CA LEU A 105 16.46 -1.51 -14.22
C LEU A 105 16.96 -2.17 -12.92
N LYS A 106 17.84 -1.52 -12.15
CA LYS A 106 18.28 -2.03 -10.84
C LYS A 106 17.15 -2.12 -9.82
N LEU A 107 16.11 -1.28 -9.96
CA LEU A 107 14.93 -1.27 -9.08
C LEU A 107 13.80 -2.18 -9.59
N PHE A 108 13.77 -2.45 -10.88
CA PHE A 108 12.59 -2.94 -11.57
C PHE A 108 12.82 -4.22 -12.37
N SER A 109 13.99 -4.85 -12.22
CA SER A 109 14.30 -6.10 -12.90
C SER A 109 14.90 -7.13 -11.95
N VAL A 110 14.43 -8.38 -12.07
CA VAL A 110 14.95 -9.54 -11.34
C VAL A 110 14.86 -10.77 -12.22
N GLY A 111 15.87 -11.65 -12.20
CA GLY A 111 15.82 -12.92 -12.92
C GLY A 111 15.57 -12.81 -14.43
N GLY A 112 16.05 -11.73 -15.07
CA GLY A 112 15.83 -11.46 -16.51
C GLY A 112 14.46 -10.88 -16.85
N LYS A 113 13.59 -10.68 -15.86
CA LYS A 113 12.27 -10.06 -16.01
C LYS A 113 12.32 -8.59 -15.62
N THR A 114 11.47 -7.79 -16.23
CA THR A 114 11.25 -6.39 -15.86
C THR A 114 9.80 -6.23 -15.43
N VAL A 115 9.55 -5.56 -14.31
CA VAL A 115 8.18 -5.30 -13.84
C VAL A 115 7.40 -4.57 -14.92
N TRP A 116 6.13 -4.95 -15.11
CA TRP A 116 5.26 -4.29 -16.08
C TRP A 116 5.15 -2.79 -15.77
N ASP A 117 4.87 -1.98 -16.79
CA ASP A 117 4.75 -0.51 -16.66
C ASP A 117 6.00 0.18 -16.08
N PHE A 118 7.16 -0.33 -16.48
CA PHE A 118 8.49 0.17 -16.14
C PHE A 118 8.66 1.67 -16.37
N TYR A 119 8.26 2.17 -17.56
CA TYR A 119 8.49 3.56 -17.93
C TYR A 119 7.64 4.54 -17.11
N THR A 120 6.44 4.14 -16.69
CA THR A 120 5.63 4.94 -15.76
C THR A 120 6.31 5.02 -14.41
N ARG A 121 6.79 3.89 -13.84
CA ARG A 121 7.52 3.90 -12.56
C ARG A 121 8.78 4.77 -12.62
N LEU A 122 9.53 4.71 -13.71
CA LEU A 122 10.66 5.62 -13.97
C LEU A 122 10.22 7.09 -13.99
N TYR A 123 9.13 7.40 -14.70
CA TYR A 123 8.59 8.75 -14.75
C TYR A 123 8.17 9.28 -13.37
N LEU A 124 7.50 8.45 -12.55
CA LEU A 124 7.10 8.81 -11.18
C LEU A 124 8.31 9.15 -10.29
N LEU A 125 9.38 8.35 -10.36
CA LEU A 125 10.60 8.62 -9.60
C LEU A 125 11.31 9.90 -10.04
N ARG A 126 11.35 10.18 -11.36
CA ARG A 126 11.90 11.44 -11.89
C ARG A 126 11.11 12.65 -11.45
N ASP A 127 9.78 12.57 -11.52
CA ASP A 127 8.89 13.63 -11.05
C ASP A 127 9.09 13.91 -9.56
N LEU A 128 9.15 12.85 -8.74
CA LEU A 128 9.43 12.95 -7.31
C LEU A 128 10.78 13.62 -7.04
N GLY A 129 11.86 13.16 -7.69
CA GLY A 129 13.20 13.74 -7.52
C GLY A 129 13.23 15.24 -7.85
N LYS A 130 12.60 15.65 -8.95
CA LYS A 130 12.49 17.07 -9.33
C LYS A 130 11.74 17.90 -8.28
N LYS A 131 10.67 17.35 -7.70
CA LYS A 131 9.87 18.03 -6.68
C LYS A 131 10.58 18.09 -5.33
N ALA A 132 11.31 17.04 -4.95
CA ALA A 132 12.17 17.05 -3.77
C ALA A 132 13.28 18.11 -3.90
N LEU A 133 13.97 18.18 -5.04
CA LEU A 133 14.97 19.23 -5.31
C LEU A 133 14.40 20.64 -5.17
N ALA A 134 13.22 20.88 -5.73
CA ALA A 134 12.55 22.17 -5.64
C ALA A 134 12.14 22.55 -4.20
N GLN A 135 12.11 21.60 -3.28
CA GLN A 135 11.86 21.82 -1.84
C GLN A 135 13.14 21.75 -0.98
N GLY A 136 14.33 21.65 -1.60
CA GLY A 136 15.60 21.58 -0.88
C GLY A 136 15.95 20.18 -0.34
N GLY A 137 15.30 19.12 -0.83
CA GLY A 137 15.50 17.73 -0.39
C GLY A 137 14.19 17.04 -0.02
N PHE A 138 14.30 15.78 0.41
CA PHE A 138 13.17 15.01 0.91
C PHE A 138 12.69 15.52 2.27
N GLU A 139 13.59 15.95 3.15
CA GLU A 139 13.24 16.61 4.41
C GLU A 139 12.34 17.82 4.16
N GLY A 140 12.69 18.69 3.21
CA GLY A 140 11.86 19.84 2.84
C GLY A 140 10.51 19.46 2.21
N LEU A 141 10.46 18.33 1.50
CA LEU A 141 9.23 17.85 0.86
C LEU A 141 8.24 17.23 1.86
N VAL A 142 8.72 16.41 2.82
CA VAL A 142 7.84 15.55 3.64
C VAL A 142 7.89 15.81 5.15
N SER A 143 8.80 16.64 5.66
CA SER A 143 8.80 17.00 7.09
C SER A 143 7.69 17.99 7.38
N VAL A 144 6.61 17.47 7.93
CA VAL A 144 5.38 18.19 8.29
C VAL A 144 4.84 17.65 9.62
N ASP A 145 4.02 18.45 10.30
CA ASP A 145 3.50 18.10 11.62
C ASP A 145 2.22 17.27 11.57
N THR A 146 1.55 17.23 10.42
CA THR A 146 0.23 16.57 10.28
C THR A 146 0.14 15.74 9.00
N ILE A 147 -0.62 14.65 9.05
CA ILE A 147 -0.99 13.83 7.89
C ILE A 147 -1.76 14.68 6.88
N LYS A 148 -2.60 15.61 7.35
CA LYS A 148 -3.30 16.56 6.47
C LYS A 148 -2.32 17.40 5.64
N GLU A 149 -1.33 18.03 6.27
CA GLU A 149 -0.32 18.81 5.55
C GLU A 149 0.50 17.92 4.59
N LEU A 150 0.80 16.67 5.00
CA LEU A 150 1.50 15.71 4.14
C LEU A 150 0.71 15.44 2.86
N LYS A 151 -0.61 15.24 2.96
CA LYS A 151 -1.52 15.07 1.81
C LYS A 151 -1.50 16.30 0.90
N GLU A 152 -1.60 17.49 1.47
CA GLU A 152 -1.62 18.74 0.70
C GLU A 152 -0.30 19.00 -0.04
N ARG A 153 0.85 18.72 0.59
CA ARG A 153 2.17 18.84 -0.06
C ARG A 153 2.35 17.80 -1.16
N LEU A 154 2.07 16.54 -0.86
CA LEU A 154 2.32 15.43 -1.78
C LEU A 154 1.31 15.33 -2.91
N ALA A 155 0.10 15.91 -2.80
CA ALA A 155 -0.85 15.96 -3.92
C ALA A 155 -0.30 16.65 -5.17
N LYS A 156 0.77 17.45 -5.04
CA LYS A 156 1.49 18.06 -6.16
C LYS A 156 2.46 17.11 -6.84
N VAL A 157 2.79 15.96 -6.25
CA VAL A 157 3.69 14.93 -6.78
C VAL A 157 2.88 13.87 -7.53
N ARG A 158 3.28 13.51 -8.76
CA ARG A 158 2.47 12.67 -9.66
C ARG A 158 2.11 11.32 -9.05
N ALA A 159 3.05 10.75 -8.29
CA ALA A 159 2.85 9.47 -7.62
C ALA A 159 1.80 9.52 -6.48
N TYR A 160 1.52 10.69 -5.94
CA TYR A 160 0.74 10.90 -4.72
C TYR A 160 -0.57 11.65 -4.93
N GLU A 161 -0.95 11.91 -6.20
CA GLU A 161 -2.18 12.61 -6.57
C GLU A 161 -3.46 11.73 -6.45
N ASP A 162 -3.34 10.55 -5.83
CA ASP A 162 -4.47 9.67 -5.57
C ASP A 162 -5.58 10.43 -4.83
N PRO A 163 -6.81 10.49 -5.36
CA PRO A 163 -7.91 11.17 -4.68
C PRO A 163 -8.23 10.60 -3.29
N VAL A 164 -7.95 9.31 -3.06
CA VAL A 164 -8.16 8.64 -1.76
C VAL A 164 -6.91 8.69 -0.87
N ALA A 165 -5.81 9.25 -1.38
CA ALA A 165 -4.53 9.44 -0.71
C ALA A 165 -3.86 8.15 -0.18
N LYS A 166 -4.07 6.99 -0.85
CA LYS A 166 -3.52 5.69 -0.43
C LYS A 166 -2.01 5.74 -0.22
N LYS A 167 -1.26 6.24 -1.22
CA LYS A 167 0.20 6.32 -1.14
C LYS A 167 0.68 7.30 -0.07
N THR A 168 -0.01 8.41 0.13
CA THR A 168 0.35 9.35 1.20
C THR A 168 0.10 8.76 2.59
N LEU A 169 -1.01 8.05 2.78
CA LEU A 169 -1.30 7.34 4.03
C LEU A 169 -0.30 6.21 4.28
N LEU A 170 0.08 5.47 3.22
CA LEU A 170 1.11 4.44 3.30
C LEU A 170 2.48 5.05 3.67
N LEU A 171 2.84 6.20 3.11
CA LEU A 171 4.06 6.91 3.50
C LEU A 171 3.98 7.38 4.96
N ALA A 172 2.88 8.01 5.37
CA ALA A 172 2.68 8.43 6.76
C ALA A 172 2.85 7.26 7.73
N LYS A 173 2.29 6.09 7.38
CA LYS A 173 2.46 4.84 8.12
C LYS A 173 3.92 4.47 8.33
N PHE A 174 4.72 4.45 7.24
CA PHE A 174 6.16 4.17 7.31
C PHE A 174 6.91 5.21 8.14
N LEU A 175 6.68 6.50 7.89
CA LEU A 175 7.40 7.58 8.58
C LEU A 175 7.15 7.56 10.09
N ASP A 176 5.91 7.37 10.50
CA ASP A 176 5.53 7.32 11.91
C ASP A 176 6.02 6.01 12.57
N GLY A 177 5.93 4.85 11.87
CA GLY A 177 6.45 3.58 12.38
C GLY A 177 7.97 3.58 12.56
N ARG A 178 8.67 4.36 11.73
CA ARG A 178 10.12 4.60 11.80
C ARG A 178 10.51 5.73 12.74
N ARG A 179 9.56 6.43 13.36
CA ARG A 179 9.79 7.67 14.13
C ARG A 179 10.55 8.75 13.34
N LEU A 180 10.36 8.75 12.03
CA LEU A 180 10.81 9.81 11.13
C LEU A 180 9.79 10.96 11.10
N ALA A 181 8.56 10.77 11.56
CA ALA A 181 7.60 11.83 11.80
C ALA A 181 6.86 11.56 13.12
N ASP A 182 6.36 12.63 13.75
CA ASP A 182 5.51 12.60 14.93
C ASP A 182 4.24 13.40 14.62
N PHE A 183 3.29 12.76 13.94
CA PHE A 183 2.11 13.44 13.42
C PHE A 183 1.14 13.77 14.55
N LYS A 184 0.79 15.05 14.69
CA LYS A 184 -0.13 15.54 15.74
C LYS A 184 -1.57 15.04 15.55
N ASP A 185 -1.95 14.70 14.33
CA ASP A 185 -3.27 14.21 13.92
C ASP A 185 -3.28 12.69 13.64
N VAL A 186 -2.35 11.92 14.23
CA VAL A 186 -2.26 10.47 14.00
C VAL A 186 -3.55 9.71 14.38
N ASN A 187 -4.30 10.22 15.37
CA ASN A 187 -5.61 9.67 15.76
C ASN A 187 -6.69 9.82 14.68
N GLU A 188 -6.48 10.72 13.71
CA GLU A 188 -7.33 10.93 12.54
C GLU A 188 -6.81 10.20 11.30
N ALA A 189 -5.81 9.31 11.46
CA ALA A 189 -5.29 8.50 10.38
C ALA A 189 -6.37 7.57 9.79
N ASP A 190 -6.12 7.12 8.57
CA ASP A 190 -6.93 6.13 7.86
C ASP A 190 -6.05 5.00 7.35
N VAL A 191 -6.67 3.87 7.03
CA VAL A 191 -6.01 2.80 6.31
C VAL A 191 -5.69 3.22 4.85
N PRO A 192 -4.49 2.93 4.33
CA PRO A 192 -4.15 3.13 2.92
C PRO A 192 -4.83 2.07 2.02
N VAL A 193 -6.09 2.30 1.66
CA VAL A 193 -6.92 1.33 0.92
C VAL A 193 -6.32 0.90 -0.42
N ASP A 194 -5.93 -0.36 -0.49
CA ASP A 194 -5.49 -1.05 -1.70
C ASP A 194 -6.49 -2.14 -2.16
N ASN A 195 -6.06 -2.98 -3.10
CA ASN A 195 -6.84 -4.11 -3.61
C ASN A 195 -7.12 -5.17 -2.54
N HIS A 196 -6.18 -5.40 -1.61
CA HIS A 196 -6.36 -6.38 -0.53
C HIS A 196 -7.42 -5.89 0.44
N LEU A 197 -7.34 -4.65 0.91
CA LEU A 197 -8.31 -4.06 1.83
C LEU A 197 -9.71 -3.96 1.21
N SER A 198 -9.80 -3.68 -0.09
CA SER A 198 -11.06 -3.70 -0.84
C SER A 198 -11.66 -5.11 -0.92
N ARG A 199 -10.86 -6.10 -1.34
CA ARG A 199 -11.33 -7.50 -1.42
C ARG A 199 -11.79 -8.03 -0.05
N ILE A 200 -11.01 -7.77 1.00
CA ILE A 200 -11.34 -8.25 2.35
C ILE A 200 -12.64 -7.61 2.82
N SER A 201 -12.84 -6.30 2.62
CA SER A 201 -14.06 -5.61 3.07
C SER A 201 -15.32 -6.15 2.39
N TYR A 202 -15.27 -6.37 1.06
CA TYR A 202 -16.39 -6.95 0.30
C TYR A 202 -16.69 -8.39 0.75
N ARG A 203 -15.65 -9.19 1.00
CA ARG A 203 -15.80 -10.59 1.42
C ARG A 203 -16.32 -10.74 2.84
N LEU A 204 -15.88 -9.89 3.75
CA LEU A 204 -16.41 -9.88 5.12
C LEU A 204 -17.87 -9.42 5.14
N GLY A 205 -18.27 -8.59 4.16
CA GLY A 205 -19.60 -7.99 4.10
C GLY A 205 -19.70 -6.67 4.86
N ILE A 206 -18.58 -6.09 5.28
CA ILE A 206 -18.59 -4.74 5.91
C ILE A 206 -18.85 -3.64 4.88
N VAL A 207 -18.57 -3.94 3.61
CA VAL A 207 -18.99 -3.13 2.46
C VAL A 207 -19.81 -4.01 1.54
N GLU A 208 -21.07 -3.64 1.38
CA GLU A 208 -22.03 -4.32 0.52
C GLU A 208 -21.83 -3.84 -0.92
N VAL A 209 -21.41 -4.77 -1.78
CA VAL A 209 -21.26 -4.61 -3.23
C VAL A 209 -21.84 -5.85 -3.89
N ASP A 210 -22.38 -5.69 -5.10
CA ASP A 210 -22.86 -6.80 -5.90
C ASP A 210 -21.70 -7.72 -6.30
N TYR A 211 -21.75 -8.98 -5.88
CA TYR A 211 -20.71 -9.98 -6.17
C TYR A 211 -20.68 -10.33 -7.66
N ASP A 212 -21.81 -10.28 -8.37
CA ASP A 212 -21.85 -10.57 -9.80
C ASP A 212 -21.10 -9.48 -10.57
N PHE A 213 -21.21 -8.23 -10.13
CA PHE A 213 -20.41 -7.11 -10.65
C PHE A 213 -18.90 -7.34 -10.44
N LEU A 214 -18.48 -7.72 -9.23
CA LEU A 214 -17.05 -7.98 -8.95
C LEU A 214 -16.51 -9.16 -9.76
N GLU A 215 -17.30 -10.24 -9.86
CA GLU A 215 -16.93 -11.46 -10.60
C GLU A 215 -16.93 -11.25 -12.12
N SER A 216 -17.70 -10.27 -12.64
CA SER A 216 -17.73 -9.94 -14.06
C SER A 216 -16.38 -9.43 -14.59
N GLY A 217 -15.51 -8.92 -13.72
CA GLY A 217 -14.23 -8.35 -14.10
C GLY A 217 -14.34 -7.07 -14.94
N VAL A 218 -15.49 -6.40 -14.94
CA VAL A 218 -15.67 -5.11 -15.60
C VAL A 218 -14.84 -4.05 -14.87
N GLU A 219 -14.04 -3.30 -15.63
CA GLU A 219 -13.25 -2.21 -15.09
C GLU A 219 -14.14 -1.03 -14.70
N THR A 220 -14.00 -0.58 -13.45
CA THR A 220 -14.66 0.63 -12.96
C THR A 220 -14.04 1.87 -13.59
N ASN A 221 -14.90 2.84 -13.88
CA ASN A 221 -14.40 4.18 -14.21
C ASN A 221 -13.79 4.85 -12.96
N ARG A 222 -13.08 5.96 -13.17
CA ARG A 222 -12.38 6.67 -12.09
C ARG A 222 -13.29 7.13 -10.95
N GLU A 223 -14.51 7.59 -11.24
CA GLU A 223 -15.43 8.09 -10.20
C GLU A 223 -15.97 6.95 -9.35
N GLU A 224 -16.31 5.83 -9.98
CA GLU A 224 -16.72 4.60 -9.30
C GLU A 224 -15.61 4.03 -8.43
N ASP A 225 -14.37 3.98 -8.94
CA ASP A 225 -13.20 3.55 -8.19
C ASP A 225 -12.99 4.39 -6.92
N ILE A 226 -13.03 5.72 -7.05
CA ILE A 226 -12.89 6.64 -5.91
C ILE A 226 -14.00 6.39 -4.90
N ARG A 227 -15.25 6.29 -5.35
CA ARG A 227 -16.41 6.05 -4.47
C ARG A 227 -16.30 4.72 -3.72
N LEU A 228 -15.88 3.65 -4.40
CA LEU A 228 -15.66 2.33 -3.81
C LEU A 228 -14.58 2.41 -2.73
N ARG A 229 -13.40 2.95 -3.08
CA ARG A 229 -12.27 3.07 -2.15
C ARG A 229 -12.53 3.98 -0.96
N GLU A 230 -13.25 5.10 -1.13
CA GLU A 230 -13.69 5.96 -0.02
C GLU A 230 -14.66 5.24 0.92
N THR A 231 -15.55 4.41 0.37
CA THR A 231 -16.48 3.60 1.16
C THR A 231 -15.73 2.53 1.95
N VAL A 232 -14.80 1.83 1.32
CA VAL A 232 -13.91 0.85 1.99
C VAL A 232 -13.08 1.50 3.09
N LYS A 233 -12.51 2.69 2.84
CA LYS A 233 -11.76 3.46 3.85
C LYS A 233 -12.64 3.77 5.06
N THR A 234 -13.86 4.24 4.81
CA THR A 234 -14.82 4.57 5.86
C THR A 234 -15.25 3.34 6.66
N ALA A 235 -15.50 2.20 6.00
CA ALA A 235 -15.83 0.95 6.67
C ALA A 235 -14.68 0.48 7.59
N TRP A 236 -13.45 0.51 7.10
CA TRP A 236 -12.29 0.15 7.93
C TRP A 236 -12.03 1.14 9.07
N ARG A 237 -12.32 2.43 8.89
CA ARG A 237 -12.29 3.42 9.99
C ARG A 237 -13.28 3.04 11.10
N ILE A 238 -14.49 2.61 10.73
CA ILE A 238 -15.49 2.14 11.71
C ILE A 238 -15.00 0.89 12.43
N VAL A 239 -14.48 -0.09 11.70
CA VAL A 239 -13.89 -1.31 12.29
C VAL A 239 -12.74 -0.97 13.24
N ALA A 240 -11.82 -0.11 12.84
CA ALA A 240 -10.69 0.32 13.65
C ALA A 240 -11.14 0.95 14.97
N LYS A 241 -12.17 1.82 14.93
CA LYS A 241 -12.75 2.43 16.13
C LYS A 241 -13.40 1.40 17.05
N PHE A 242 -14.22 0.49 16.54
CA PHE A 242 -14.82 -0.56 17.36
C PHE A 242 -13.80 -1.55 17.93
N ALA A 243 -12.72 -1.78 17.19
CA ALA A 243 -11.65 -2.69 17.60
C ALA A 243 -10.63 -2.03 18.53
N ASP A 244 -10.70 -0.72 18.76
CA ASP A 244 -9.67 0.07 19.44
C ASP A 244 -8.27 -0.18 18.83
N LEU A 245 -8.20 -0.25 17.51
CA LEU A 245 -6.98 -0.47 16.75
C LEU A 245 -6.55 0.79 16.01
N HIS A 246 -5.26 1.09 16.08
CA HIS A 246 -4.68 2.13 15.26
C HIS A 246 -4.81 1.74 13.76
N PRO A 247 -5.28 2.63 12.86
CA PRO A 247 -5.47 2.32 11.43
C PRO A 247 -4.22 1.76 10.75
N PHE A 248 -3.04 2.27 11.08
CA PHE A 248 -1.77 1.75 10.55
C PHE A 248 -1.45 0.32 10.99
N ALA A 249 -1.74 -0.06 12.24
CA ALA A 249 -1.55 -1.44 12.70
C ALA A 249 -2.57 -2.38 12.04
N LEU A 250 -3.82 -1.91 11.89
CA LEU A 250 -4.85 -2.64 11.17
C LEU A 250 -4.44 -2.87 9.70
N ASP A 251 -3.88 -1.87 9.03
CA ASP A 251 -3.39 -2.01 7.66
C ASP A 251 -2.25 -3.04 7.53
N ASP A 252 -1.26 -3.01 8.43
CA ASP A 252 -0.17 -4.02 8.45
C ASP A 252 -0.74 -5.44 8.54
N PHE A 253 -1.72 -5.65 9.42
CA PHE A 253 -2.43 -6.92 9.54
C PHE A 253 -3.18 -7.28 8.26
N LEU A 254 -4.05 -6.38 7.75
CA LEU A 254 -4.92 -6.63 6.61
C LEU A 254 -4.13 -6.89 5.33
N TRP A 255 -3.03 -6.16 5.12
CA TRP A 255 -2.17 -6.33 3.96
C TRP A 255 -1.53 -7.73 3.97
N ASN A 256 -0.93 -8.15 5.09
CA ASN A 256 -0.36 -9.50 5.20
C ASN A 256 -1.45 -10.59 5.13
N PHE A 257 -2.57 -10.38 5.81
CA PHE A 257 -3.72 -11.28 5.80
C PHE A 257 -4.29 -11.47 4.38
N GLY A 258 -4.38 -10.41 3.59
CA GLY A 258 -4.84 -10.46 2.20
C GLY A 258 -3.88 -11.20 1.26
N ARG A 259 -2.57 -11.19 1.56
CA ARG A 259 -1.53 -11.89 0.80
C ARG A 259 -1.42 -13.38 1.14
N THR A 260 -1.71 -13.76 2.38
CA THR A 260 -1.41 -15.11 2.90
C THR A 260 -2.66 -15.95 3.18
N ILE A 261 -3.77 -15.32 3.58
CA ILE A 261 -5.00 -16.00 3.99
C ILE A 261 -6.16 -15.65 3.05
N CYS A 262 -6.57 -14.39 2.98
CA CYS A 262 -7.67 -13.93 2.12
C CYS A 262 -7.17 -13.61 0.69
N THR A 263 -6.48 -14.57 0.09
CA THR A 263 -5.93 -14.45 -1.26
C THR A 263 -7.03 -14.34 -2.31
N ARG A 264 -6.70 -13.77 -3.47
CA ARG A 264 -7.68 -13.46 -4.53
C ARG A 264 -8.40 -14.69 -5.04
N GLU A 265 -7.69 -15.74 -5.46
CA GLU A 265 -8.32 -16.90 -6.11
C GLU A 265 -8.71 -18.01 -5.14
N ARG A 266 -7.80 -18.39 -4.23
CA ARG A 266 -7.96 -19.56 -3.35
C ARG A 266 -7.70 -19.18 -1.90
N PRO A 267 -8.62 -18.44 -1.26
CA PRO A 267 -8.44 -18.02 0.12
C PRO A 267 -8.35 -19.23 1.04
N ASN A 268 -7.40 -19.19 1.99
CA ASN A 268 -7.18 -20.24 2.97
C ASN A 268 -8.16 -20.11 4.15
N CYS A 269 -9.45 -20.31 3.88
CA CYS A 269 -10.50 -20.18 4.90
C CYS A 269 -10.35 -21.16 6.07
N GLY A 270 -9.63 -22.28 5.89
CA GLY A 270 -9.35 -23.24 6.96
C GLY A 270 -8.46 -22.68 8.08
N GLN A 271 -7.64 -21.67 7.77
CA GLN A 271 -6.77 -20.98 8.74
C GLN A 271 -7.21 -19.54 8.99
N CYS A 272 -8.40 -19.15 8.53
CA CYS A 272 -8.86 -17.78 8.59
C CYS A 272 -9.48 -17.45 9.97
N PRO A 273 -8.89 -16.53 10.77
CA PRO A 273 -9.46 -16.12 12.05
C PRO A 273 -10.82 -15.40 11.91
N LEU A 274 -11.12 -14.86 10.73
CA LEU A 274 -12.37 -14.14 10.46
C LEU A 274 -13.43 -15.02 9.79
N ARG A 275 -13.21 -16.34 9.69
CA ARG A 275 -14.07 -17.28 8.96
C ARG A 275 -15.53 -17.22 9.43
N GLU A 276 -15.74 -17.27 10.74
CA GLU A 276 -17.07 -17.35 11.36
C GLU A 276 -17.91 -16.10 11.14
N VAL A 277 -17.27 -14.96 10.87
CA VAL A 277 -17.94 -13.68 10.59
C VAL A 277 -17.88 -13.32 9.10
N CYS A 278 -17.37 -14.17 8.21
CA CYS A 278 -17.18 -13.81 6.80
C CYS A 278 -18.40 -14.13 5.93
N LYS A 279 -19.00 -13.11 5.31
CA LYS A 279 -20.14 -13.27 4.37
C LYS A 279 -19.78 -14.20 3.19
N ALA A 280 -18.66 -13.95 2.53
CA ALA A 280 -18.17 -14.73 1.39
C ALA A 280 -18.01 -16.22 1.75
N HIS A 281 -17.48 -16.51 2.93
CA HIS A 281 -17.33 -17.88 3.40
C HIS A 281 -18.69 -18.57 3.62
N LYS A 282 -19.64 -17.88 4.27
CA LYS A 282 -21.01 -18.39 4.49
C LYS A 282 -21.73 -18.69 3.17
N LEU A 283 -21.50 -17.88 2.14
CA LEU A 283 -22.09 -18.04 0.81
C LEU A 283 -21.33 -19.04 -0.09
N GLY A 284 -20.11 -19.42 0.27
CA GLY A 284 -19.23 -20.19 -0.62
C GLY A 284 -18.82 -19.43 -1.89
N ARG A 285 -18.90 -18.09 -1.89
CA ARG A 285 -18.57 -17.21 -3.03
C ARG A 285 -17.44 -16.27 -2.64
N TYR A 286 -16.37 -16.22 -3.44
CA TYR A 286 -15.15 -15.49 -3.11
C TYR A 286 -14.80 -14.47 -4.20
N PRO A 287 -15.61 -13.40 -4.37
CA PRO A 287 -15.37 -12.41 -5.43
C PRO A 287 -13.99 -11.74 -5.26
N PRO A 288 -13.38 -11.27 -6.36
CA PRO A 288 -12.18 -10.44 -6.29
C PRO A 288 -12.53 -9.01 -5.82
N GLU A 289 -11.52 -8.16 -5.68
CA GLU A 289 -11.70 -6.71 -5.65
C GLU A 289 -12.23 -6.15 -7.00
N HIS A 290 -12.76 -4.93 -6.99
CA HIS A 290 -13.08 -4.20 -8.21
C HIS A 290 -11.81 -3.87 -9.01
N LEU A 291 -11.93 -3.72 -10.32
CA LEU A 291 -10.79 -3.46 -11.20
C LEU A 291 -10.72 -1.99 -11.62
N HIS A 292 -9.56 -1.37 -11.46
CA HIS A 292 -9.21 -0.07 -12.04
C HIS A 292 -7.72 -0.11 -12.44
N LEU A 293 -7.43 -0.45 -13.70
CA LEU A 293 -6.10 -0.78 -14.18
C LEU A 293 -5.36 0.44 -14.75
N ALA A 294 -6.07 1.33 -15.45
CA ALA A 294 -5.50 2.50 -16.11
C ALA A 294 -5.13 3.65 -15.13
N THR A 295 -4.18 3.38 -14.23
CA THR A 295 -3.75 4.28 -13.15
C THR A 295 -2.34 3.93 -12.66
N TRP A 296 -1.69 4.87 -11.94
CA TRP A 296 -0.36 4.72 -11.34
C TRP A 296 -0.34 4.89 -9.81
N TYR A 297 -1.50 5.08 -9.16
CA TYR A 297 -1.56 5.38 -7.73
C TYR A 297 -1.93 4.20 -6.82
N TYR A 298 -2.02 2.99 -7.37
CA TYR A 298 -2.24 1.75 -6.62
C TYR A 298 -0.97 1.15 -6.00
#